data_AF-A0A5M8PD36-F1
#
_entry.id   AF-A0A5M8PD36-F1
#
_cell.length_a   1.000
_cell.length_b   1.000
_cell.length_c   1.000
_cell.angle_alpha   90.00
_cell.angle_beta   90.00
_cell.angle_gamma   90.00
#
_symmetry.space_group_name_H-M   'P 1'
#
loop_
_entity.id
_entity.type
_entity.pdbx_description
1 polymer ?
#
loop_
_entity_poly.entity_id
_entity_poly.type
_entity_poly.pdbx_seq_one_letter_code
_entity_poly.pdbx_strand_id
1 'polypeptide(L)'
;MRKLTGHIILMRMPNCLSTFCVTFDAVSFQFFDDNSKGHDYALYLEFLEEAKYFQISRLETWLKDQTYLQAMKIAYSAVELEGADGFDEITKTDMEVEYHPVWRTKRVYICPRSIDVHRGNPLACGRSCRNAQGNAEDEYEDEEVLKTLVIRKRTVFDQHICVAGR
;
A
#
# COMPACT_ATOMS: atom_id res chain seq x y z
N MET A 1 14.33 -22.27 22.15
CA MET A 1 14.95 -21.30 23.07
C MET A 1 16.01 -20.51 22.34
N ARG A 2 15.67 -19.36 21.76
CA ARG A 2 16.65 -18.41 21.25
C ARG A 2 16.84 -17.35 22.33
N LYS A 3 18.01 -17.34 22.97
CA LYS A 3 18.43 -16.25 23.84
C LYS A 3 18.63 -15.02 22.94
N LEU A 4 17.73 -14.06 23.01
CA LEU A 4 18.00 -12.72 22.51
C LEU A 4 18.87 -12.02 23.54
N THR A 5 20.19 -12.21 23.41
CA THR A 5 21.16 -11.20 23.86
C THR A 5 21.06 -10.02 22.90
N GLY A 6 19.95 -9.29 22.98
CA GLY A 6 19.72 -8.07 22.23
C GLY A 6 20.12 -6.90 23.11
N HIS A 7 21.18 -6.20 22.72
CA HIS A 7 21.46 -4.86 23.22
C HIS A 7 20.19 -4.01 23.09
N ILE A 8 19.61 -3.64 24.22
CA ILE A 8 18.90 -2.36 24.32
C ILE A 8 19.95 -1.32 23.90
N ILE A 9 19.80 -0.71 22.72
CA ILE A 9 20.66 0.39 22.30
C ILE A 9 20.32 1.56 23.23
N LEU A 10 21.00 1.60 24.38
CA LEU A 10 21.06 2.76 25.25
C LEU A 10 21.96 3.77 24.55
N MET A 11 21.37 4.64 23.71
CA MET A 11 22.08 5.82 23.24
C MET A 11 22.35 6.73 24.46
N ARG A 12 23.59 6.71 24.91
CA ARG A 12 24.10 7.58 25.97
C ARG A 12 24.32 8.97 25.37
N MET A 13 23.39 9.91 25.58
CA MET A 13 23.64 11.33 25.29
C MET A 13 24.55 11.94 26.37
N PRO A 14 25.51 12.83 26.03
CA PRO A 14 26.60 13.19 26.95
C PRO A 14 26.21 14.02 28.19
N ASN A 15 24.97 14.52 28.30
CA ASN A 15 24.65 15.61 29.24
C ASN A 15 23.38 15.42 30.11
N CYS A 16 22.95 14.19 30.40
CA CYS A 16 21.88 13.97 31.40
C CYS A 16 22.38 13.11 32.57
N LEU A 17 22.68 13.77 33.70
CA LEU A 17 22.82 13.14 35.00
C LEU A 17 21.41 12.94 35.58
N SER A 18 21.01 11.68 35.74
CA SER A 18 19.70 11.20 36.21
C SER A 18 18.57 11.19 35.17
N THR A 19 17.84 10.07 35.17
CA THR A 19 16.62 9.77 34.39
C THR A 19 16.87 9.19 33.01
N PHE A 20 16.64 7.89 32.90
CA PHE A 20 16.40 7.20 31.62
C PHE A 20 15.18 7.85 30.95
N CYS A 21 15.40 8.72 29.97
CA CYS A 21 14.36 9.06 29.00
C CYS A 21 14.39 7.97 27.92
N VAL A 22 13.51 6.98 28.04
CA VAL A 22 13.18 6.11 26.90
C VAL A 22 12.26 6.92 25.99
N THR A 23 12.82 7.66 25.04
CA THR A 23 12.01 8.20 23.94
C THR A 23 11.69 7.05 22.99
N PHE A 24 10.47 6.52 23.10
CA PHE A 24 9.87 5.68 22.07
C PHE A 24 9.53 6.59 20.89
N ASP A 25 10.54 6.92 20.09
CA ASP A 25 10.33 7.63 18.84
C ASP A 25 9.79 6.66 17.77
N ALA A 26 9.06 7.20 16.79
CA ALA A 26 8.32 6.50 15.74
C ALA A 26 9.08 5.35 15.02
N VAL A 27 10.42 5.38 15.07
CA VAL A 27 11.30 4.38 14.46
C VAL A 27 11.23 3.03 15.17
N SER A 28 10.96 2.98 16.48
CA SER A 28 10.87 1.71 17.21
C SER A 28 9.60 0.93 16.91
N PHE A 29 8.51 1.60 16.48
CA PHE A 29 7.22 0.93 16.34
C PHE A 29 7.06 0.14 15.03
N GLN A 30 7.72 0.56 13.96
CA GLN A 30 7.77 -0.20 12.70
C GLN A 30 8.50 -1.55 12.83
N PHE A 31 9.28 -1.78 13.90
CA PHE A 31 9.90 -3.08 14.15
C PHE A 31 8.90 -4.17 14.58
N PHE A 32 7.70 -3.81 15.05
CA PHE A 32 6.71 -4.76 15.57
C PHE A 32 5.71 -5.26 14.51
N ASP A 33 5.75 -4.69 13.32
CA ASP A 33 4.85 -5.02 12.23
C ASP A 33 5.68 -5.47 11.02
N ASP A 34 5.68 -6.77 10.77
CA ASP A 34 6.25 -7.32 9.55
C ASP A 34 5.16 -7.25 8.48
N ASN A 35 5.38 -6.49 7.40
CA ASN A 35 4.43 -6.34 6.30
C ASN A 35 3.91 -7.69 5.75
N SER A 36 4.68 -8.78 5.93
CA SER A 36 4.34 -10.15 5.53
C SER A 36 3.70 -11.01 6.62
N LYS A 37 3.94 -10.75 7.92
CA LYS A 37 3.46 -11.58 9.04
C LYS A 37 2.42 -10.89 9.92
N GLY A 38 2.24 -9.58 9.75
CA GLY A 38 1.42 -8.72 10.60
C GLY A 38 2.07 -8.47 11.96
N HIS A 39 1.23 -8.09 12.93
CA HIS A 39 1.63 -7.72 14.28
C HIS A 39 2.19 -8.90 15.10
N ASP A 40 3.35 -8.70 15.73
CA ASP A 40 3.92 -9.67 16.68
C ASP A 40 3.29 -9.51 18.08
N TYR A 41 2.16 -10.19 18.28
CA TYR A 41 1.43 -10.19 19.54
C TYR A 41 2.23 -10.76 20.72
N ALA A 42 3.17 -11.70 20.49
CA ALA A 42 3.99 -12.23 21.56
C ALA A 42 4.93 -11.15 22.10
N LEU A 43 5.52 -10.37 21.20
CA LEU A 43 6.38 -9.26 21.55
C LEU A 43 5.61 -8.15 22.30
N TYR A 44 4.38 -7.82 21.89
CA TYR A 44 3.54 -6.87 22.65
C TYR A 44 3.25 -7.33 24.08
N LEU A 45 3.06 -8.63 24.30
CA LEU A 45 2.85 -9.20 25.63
C LEU A 45 4.12 -9.16 26.50
N GLU A 46 5.30 -9.44 25.92
CA GLU A 46 6.57 -9.30 26.63
C GLU A 46 6.80 -7.85 27.07
N PHE A 47 6.56 -6.88 26.18
CA PHE A 47 6.67 -5.45 26.51
C PHE A 47 5.66 -5.01 27.57
N LEU A 48 4.47 -5.61 27.62
CA LEU A 48 3.49 -5.31 28.66
C LEU A 48 3.99 -5.75 30.04
N GLU A 49 4.63 -6.92 30.13
CA GLU A 49 5.22 -7.41 31.39
C GLU A 49 6.40 -6.53 31.83
N GLU A 50 7.26 -6.10 30.90
CA GLU A 50 8.33 -5.15 31.20
C GLU A 50 7.77 -3.79 31.63
N ALA A 51 6.72 -3.28 30.98
CA ALA A 51 6.07 -2.02 31.34
C ALA A 51 5.49 -2.06 32.77
N LYS A 52 4.90 -3.19 33.17
CA LYS A 52 4.44 -3.43 34.54
C LYS A 52 5.61 -3.48 35.53
N TYR A 53 6.68 -4.20 35.18
CA TYR A 53 7.88 -4.31 36.02
C TYR A 53 8.50 -2.94 36.30
N PHE A 54 8.64 -2.10 35.26
CA PHE A 54 9.17 -0.74 35.38
C PHE A 54 8.14 0.31 35.81
N GLN A 55 6.89 -0.10 36.07
CA GLN A 55 5.78 0.78 36.50
C GLN A 55 5.52 1.95 35.55
N ILE A 56 5.66 1.71 34.23
CA ILE A 56 5.39 2.71 33.19
C ILE A 56 3.89 2.67 32.87
N SER A 57 3.06 3.23 33.75
CA SER A 57 1.59 3.11 33.68
C SER A 57 1.01 3.52 32.32
N ARG A 58 1.57 4.57 31.70
CA ARG A 58 1.14 5.01 30.37
C ARG A 58 1.34 3.95 29.29
N LEU A 59 2.51 3.31 29.29
CA LEU A 59 2.84 2.26 28.32
C LEU A 59 2.04 0.99 28.61
N GLU A 60 1.83 0.67 29.89
CA GLU A 60 0.98 -0.44 30.31
C GLU A 60 -0.46 -0.26 29.77
N THR A 61 -1.09 0.88 30.02
CA THR A 61 -2.44 1.18 29.51
C THR A 61 -2.48 1.14 27.99
N TRP A 62 -1.50 1.76 27.32
CA TRP A 62 -1.45 1.82 25.86
C TRP A 62 -1.30 0.44 25.20
N LEU A 63 -0.48 -0.46 25.78
CA LEU A 63 -0.32 -1.84 25.32
C LEU A 63 -1.55 -2.69 25.66
N LYS A 64 -2.11 -2.53 26.87
CA LYS A 64 -3.29 -3.27 27.34
C LYS A 64 -4.54 -2.95 26.53
N ASP A 65 -4.72 -1.67 26.19
CA ASP A 65 -5.85 -1.18 25.40
C ASP A 65 -5.62 -1.33 23.89
N GLN A 66 -4.49 -1.95 23.51
CA GLN A 66 -4.12 -2.21 22.11
C GLN A 66 -4.16 -0.96 21.21
N THR A 67 -3.81 0.20 21.78
CA THR A 67 -3.90 1.48 21.06
C THR A 67 -2.99 1.51 19.82
N TYR A 68 -1.98 0.64 19.75
CA TYR A 68 -1.15 0.40 18.57
C TYR A 68 -1.95 0.04 17.31
N LEU A 69 -3.08 -0.66 17.43
CA LEU A 69 -3.95 -1.01 16.30
C LEU A 69 -4.62 0.21 15.66
N GLN A 70 -4.74 1.32 16.42
CA GLN A 70 -5.28 2.57 15.90
C GLN A 70 -4.17 3.43 15.29
N ALA A 71 -2.95 3.34 15.84
CA ALA A 71 -1.77 4.04 15.36
C ALA A 71 -1.28 3.49 14.00
N MET A 72 -1.46 2.20 13.75
CA MET A 72 -1.09 1.55 12.49
C MET A 72 -2.33 1.32 11.63
N LYS A 73 -2.35 1.87 10.42
CA LYS A 73 -3.43 1.71 9.44
C LYS A 73 -2.88 1.14 8.15
N ILE A 74 -3.65 0.33 7.45
CA ILE A 74 -3.30 -0.14 6.12
C ILE A 74 -4.20 0.55 5.10
N ALA A 75 -3.60 1.24 4.15
CA ALA A 75 -4.29 1.86 3.03
C ALA A 75 -4.13 0.98 1.78
N TYR A 76 -5.24 0.62 1.16
CA TYR A 76 -5.27 -0.14 -0.09
C TYR A 76 -5.71 0.76 -1.24
N SER A 77 -5.09 0.58 -2.41
CA SER A 77 -5.58 1.12 -3.67
C SER A 77 -5.41 0.09 -4.78
N ALA A 78 -6.34 0.06 -5.72
CA ALA A 78 -6.33 -0.85 -6.85
C ALA A 78 -6.66 -0.06 -8.12
N VAL A 79 -5.83 -0.21 -9.14
CA VAL A 79 -6.01 0.47 -10.44
C VAL A 79 -5.74 -0.53 -11.56
N GLU A 80 -6.59 -0.52 -12.58
CA GLU A 80 -6.34 -1.26 -13.83
C GLU A 80 -5.59 -0.35 -14.82
N LEU A 81 -4.48 -0.86 -15.36
CA LEU A 81 -3.69 -0.21 -16.39
C LEU A 81 -3.73 -1.07 -17.67
N GLU A 82 -3.73 -0.44 -18.84
CA GLU A 82 -3.45 -1.14 -20.10
C GLU A 82 -1.91 -1.25 -20.26
N GLY A 83 -1.40 -2.43 -20.55
CA GLY A 83 0.02 -2.69 -20.75
C GLY A 83 0.80 -3.06 -19.48
N ALA A 84 2.11 -2.79 -19.54
CA ALA A 84 3.10 -3.05 -18.47
C ALA A 84 3.65 -1.74 -17.86
N ASP A 85 2.91 -0.65 -18.00
CA ASP A 85 3.31 0.64 -17.46
C ASP A 85 3.47 0.57 -15.93
N GLY A 86 4.59 1.11 -15.43
CA GLY A 86 4.89 1.20 -14.00
C GLY A 86 5.53 -0.04 -13.38
N PHE A 87 6.03 -0.99 -14.18
CA PHE A 87 6.79 -2.16 -13.68
C PHE A 87 8.18 -1.79 -13.16
N ASP A 88 8.67 -0.62 -13.51
CA ASP A 88 9.96 -0.05 -13.12
C ASP A 88 9.85 0.98 -11.99
N GLU A 89 8.70 1.08 -11.32
CA GLU A 89 8.43 2.07 -10.27
C GLU A 89 9.28 1.80 -9.01
N ILE A 90 10.16 2.74 -8.67
CA ILE A 90 10.87 2.73 -7.38
C ILE A 90 9.90 3.13 -6.28
N THR A 91 9.59 2.18 -5.42
CA THR A 91 8.58 2.35 -4.37
C THR A 91 9.24 2.54 -3.00
N LYS A 92 8.54 3.25 -2.10
CA LYS A 92 8.97 3.43 -0.70
C LYS A 92 8.87 2.11 0.08
N THR A 93 9.69 1.96 1.12
CA THR A 93 9.73 0.73 1.95
C THR A 93 8.43 0.46 2.70
N ASP A 94 7.60 1.47 2.95
CA ASP A 94 6.28 1.36 3.59
C ASP A 94 5.16 0.94 2.61
N MET A 95 5.51 0.64 1.36
CA MET A 95 4.56 0.30 0.32
C MET A 95 4.91 -1.03 -0.34
N GLU A 96 3.90 -1.89 -0.41
CA GLU A 96 3.89 -3.17 -1.10
C GLU A 96 3.04 -3.02 -2.37
N VAL A 97 3.57 -3.49 -3.50
CA VAL A 97 2.90 -3.39 -4.80
C VAL A 97 2.81 -4.78 -5.41
N GLU A 98 1.60 -5.17 -5.79
CA GLU A 98 1.33 -6.42 -6.49
C GLU A 98 0.83 -6.13 -7.90
N TYR A 99 1.34 -6.88 -8.87
CA TYR A 99 0.96 -6.79 -10.27
C TYR A 99 0.29 -8.09 -10.69
N HIS A 100 -0.92 -7.97 -11.23
CA HIS A 100 -1.72 -9.09 -11.71
C HIS A 100 -2.00 -8.91 -13.22
N PRO A 101 -1.04 -9.26 -14.10
CA PRO A 101 -1.17 -9.10 -15.54
C PRO A 101 -2.04 -10.20 -16.16
N VAL A 102 -2.94 -9.82 -17.08
CA VAL A 102 -3.83 -10.73 -17.79
C VAL A 102 -4.04 -10.27 -19.23
N TRP A 103 -3.88 -11.20 -20.18
CA TRP A 103 -4.25 -10.98 -21.58
C TRP A 103 -5.76 -11.01 -21.75
N ARG A 104 -6.30 -10.03 -22.46
CA ARG A 104 -7.72 -9.88 -22.76
C ARG A 104 -7.92 -9.55 -24.23
N THR A 105 -9.04 -9.98 -24.77
CA THR A 105 -9.46 -9.58 -26.11
C THR A 105 -10.35 -8.35 -26.01
N LYS A 106 -10.03 -7.29 -26.75
CA LYS A 106 -10.80 -6.05 -26.87
C LYS A 106 -11.36 -5.95 -28.28
N ARG A 107 -12.67 -5.72 -28.39
CA ARG A 107 -13.32 -5.44 -29.68
C ARG A 107 -13.11 -3.97 -30.03
N VAL A 108 -12.41 -3.70 -31.12
CA VAL A 108 -12.08 -2.36 -31.56
C VAL A 108 -12.85 -2.04 -32.84
N TYR A 109 -13.64 -0.97 -32.79
CA TYR A 109 -14.44 -0.51 -33.92
C TYR A 109 -13.55 -0.12 -35.11
N ILE A 110 -13.93 -0.59 -36.30
CA ILE A 110 -13.27 -0.22 -37.56
C ILE A 110 -14.14 0.79 -38.30
N CYS A 111 -13.53 1.93 -38.64
CA CYS A 111 -14.22 2.94 -39.43
C CYS A 111 -14.52 2.40 -40.85
N PRO A 112 -15.74 2.57 -41.39
CA PRO A 112 -16.09 2.16 -42.76
C PRO A 112 -15.25 2.80 -43.86
N ARG A 113 -14.54 3.88 -43.53
CA ARG A 113 -13.61 4.59 -44.42
C ARG A 113 -12.14 4.40 -44.04
N SER A 114 -11.85 3.51 -43.10
CA SER A 114 -10.51 3.21 -42.59
C SER A 114 -9.75 4.46 -42.15
N ILE A 115 -10.45 5.41 -41.52
CA ILE A 115 -9.85 6.62 -40.95
C ILE A 115 -9.35 6.29 -39.54
N ASP A 116 -8.03 6.28 -39.35
CA ASP A 116 -7.39 5.86 -38.10
C ASP A 116 -7.87 6.62 -36.87
N VAL A 117 -8.08 7.94 -36.98
CA VAL A 117 -8.55 8.77 -35.86
C VAL A 117 -9.98 8.44 -35.40
N HIS A 118 -10.74 7.65 -36.16
CA HIS A 118 -12.05 7.16 -35.76
C HIS A 118 -11.99 5.74 -35.16
N ARG A 119 -10.85 5.05 -35.26
CA ARG A 119 -10.70 3.66 -34.80
C ARG A 119 -10.98 3.56 -33.30
N GLY A 120 -11.73 2.53 -32.93
CA GLY A 120 -12.15 2.30 -31.54
C GLY A 120 -13.25 3.23 -31.01
N ASN A 121 -13.66 4.26 -31.77
CA ASN A 121 -14.74 5.16 -31.36
C ASN A 121 -15.77 5.38 -32.50
N PRO A 122 -16.91 4.67 -32.51
CA PRO A 122 -17.93 4.83 -33.54
C PRO A 122 -18.58 6.22 -33.53
N LEU A 123 -18.56 6.95 -32.40
CA LEU A 123 -19.11 8.31 -32.32
C LEU A 123 -18.25 9.34 -33.07
N ALA A 124 -16.99 9.01 -33.37
CA ALA A 124 -16.14 9.86 -34.22
C ALA A 124 -16.59 9.84 -35.68
N CYS A 125 -17.35 8.82 -36.10
CA CYS A 125 -17.86 8.72 -37.47
C CYS A 125 -18.97 9.73 -37.77
N GLY A 126 -18.71 10.62 -38.72
CA GLY A 126 -19.69 11.55 -39.28
C GLY A 126 -20.59 10.95 -40.37
N ARG A 127 -21.41 11.81 -40.99
CA ARG A 127 -22.32 11.43 -42.09
C ARG A 127 -21.60 10.71 -43.24
N SER A 128 -20.41 11.17 -43.61
CA SER A 128 -19.66 10.58 -44.72
C SER A 128 -19.20 9.14 -44.46
N CYS A 129 -18.97 8.75 -43.20
CA CYS A 129 -18.64 7.38 -42.84
C CYS A 129 -19.89 6.49 -42.90
N ARG A 130 -21.02 6.98 -42.39
CA ARG A 130 -22.33 6.30 -42.48
C ARG A 130 -22.76 6.06 -43.92
N ASN A 131 -22.54 7.03 -44.81
CA ASN A 131 -22.83 6.85 -46.23
C ASN A 131 -21.95 5.76 -46.88
N ALA A 132 -20.69 5.63 -46.46
CA ALA A 132 -19.81 4.57 -46.94
C ALA A 132 -20.20 3.19 -46.41
N GLN A 133 -20.70 3.13 -45.18
CA GLN A 133 -21.24 1.92 -44.55
C GLN A 133 -22.57 1.46 -45.17
N GLY A 134 -23.42 2.41 -45.57
CA GLY A 134 -24.73 2.11 -46.12
C GLY A 134 -25.63 1.40 -45.11
N ASN A 135 -26.06 0.17 -45.45
CA ASN A 135 -26.89 -0.68 -44.58
C ASN A 135 -26.08 -1.80 -43.89
N ALA A 136 -24.75 -1.82 -44.06
CA ALA A 136 -23.92 -2.81 -43.39
C ALA A 136 -23.87 -2.56 -41.87
N GLU A 137 -23.71 -3.62 -41.11
CA GLU A 137 -23.49 -3.52 -39.66
C GLU A 137 -22.11 -2.91 -39.35
N ASP A 138 -21.91 -2.49 -38.10
CA ASP A 138 -20.61 -2.00 -37.66
C ASP A 138 -19.58 -3.12 -37.63
N GLU A 139 -18.40 -2.86 -38.18
CA GLU A 139 -17.28 -3.79 -38.18
C GLU A 139 -16.38 -3.57 -36.97
N TYR A 140 -15.89 -4.68 -36.40
CA TYR A 140 -14.99 -4.68 -35.25
C TYR A 140 -13.89 -5.71 -35.46
N GLU A 141 -12.69 -5.37 -34.99
CA GLU A 141 -11.53 -6.26 -34.94
C GLU A 141 -11.24 -6.67 -33.49
N ASP A 142 -10.84 -7.92 -33.29
CA ASP A 142 -10.42 -8.43 -31.98
C ASP A 142 -8.93 -8.18 -31.79
N GLU A 143 -8.57 -7.38 -30.79
CA GLU A 143 -7.18 -7.12 -30.43
C GLU A 143 -6.84 -7.75 -29.08
N GLU A 144 -5.67 -8.40 -28.99
CA GLU A 144 -5.11 -8.83 -27.71
C GLU A 144 -4.46 -7.64 -27.00
N VAL A 145 -5.00 -7.29 -25.84
CA VAL A 145 -4.48 -6.25 -24.96
C VAL A 145 -4.03 -6.86 -23.65
N LEU A 146 -2.86 -6.46 -23.17
CA LEU A 146 -2.44 -6.75 -21.82
C LEU A 146 -3.16 -5.78 -20.88
N LYS A 147 -3.85 -6.29 -19.87
CA LYS A 147 -4.39 -5.49 -18.77
C LYS A 147 -3.70 -5.91 -17.48
N THR A 148 -3.28 -4.95 -16.68
CA THR A 148 -2.63 -5.22 -15.40
C THR A 148 -3.39 -4.56 -14.27
N LEU A 149 -3.88 -5.37 -13.33
CA LEU A 149 -4.39 -4.87 -12.05
C LEU A 149 -3.20 -4.63 -11.12
N VAL A 150 -3.02 -3.38 -10.70
CA VAL A 150 -1.98 -2.98 -9.75
C VAL A 150 -2.62 -2.71 -8.40
N ILE A 151 -2.25 -3.51 -7.41
CA ILE A 151 -2.69 -3.33 -6.02
C ILE A 151 -1.54 -2.71 -5.25
N ARG A 152 -1.78 -1.56 -4.63
CA ARG A 152 -0.82 -0.91 -3.73
C ARG A 152 -1.35 -0.95 -2.31
N LYS A 153 -0.57 -1.51 -1.41
CA LYS A 153 -0.80 -1.57 0.03
C LYS A 153 0.24 -0.67 0.69
N ARG A 154 -0.20 0.32 1.46
CA ARG A 154 0.68 1.23 2.21
C ARG A 154 0.39 1.10 3.69
N THR A 155 1.43 0.93 4.49
CA THR A 155 1.37 1.03 5.95
C THR A 155 1.45 2.49 6.36
N VAL A 156 0.42 2.98 7.03
CA VAL A 156 0.28 4.38 7.47
C VAL A 156 0.38 4.42 8.98
N PHE A 157 1.38 5.14 9.49
CA PHE A 157 1.58 5.34 10.92
C PHE A 157 1.08 6.72 11.35
N ASP A 158 0.14 6.73 12.28
CA ASP A 158 -0.42 7.93 12.90
C ASP A 158 0.31 8.23 14.21
N GLN A 159 1.40 8.99 14.09
CA GLN A 159 2.26 9.32 15.23
C GLN A 159 1.50 10.01 16.36
N HIS A 160 0.44 10.77 16.07
CA HIS A 160 -0.30 11.50 17.09
C HIS A 160 -0.97 10.58 18.10
N ILE A 161 -1.39 9.39 17.68
CA ILE A 161 -1.99 8.37 18.57
C ILE A 161 -0.96 7.84 19.59
N CYS A 162 0.34 7.87 19.25
CA CYS A 162 1.41 7.47 20.17
C CYS A 162 1.79 8.58 21.18
N VAL A 163 1.55 9.86 20.86
CA VAL A 163 1.90 11.00 21.73
C VAL A 163 0.70 11.65 22.42
N ALA A 164 -0.53 11.30 22.04
CA ALA A 164 -1.76 11.81 22.64
C ALA A 164 -2.02 11.13 23.99
N GLY A 165 -1.42 11.71 25.03
CA GLY A 165 -1.62 11.36 26.44
C GLY A 165 -0.96 12.41 27.32
N ARG A 166 -1.24 13.68 27.03
CA ARG A 166 -0.72 14.85 27.73
C ARG A 166 -1.84 15.52 28.52
#